data_AF-A0A1E4PMN9-F1
#
_entry.id   AF-A0A1E4PMN9-F1
#
_cell.length_a   1.000
_cell.length_b   1.000
_cell.length_c   1.000
_cell.angle_alpha   90.00
_cell.angle_beta   90.00
_cell.angle_gamma   90.00
#
_symmetry.space_group_name_H-M   'P 1'
#
loop_
_entity.id
_entity.type
_entity.pdbx_description
1 polymer ?
#
loop_
_entity_poly.entity_id
_entity_poly.type
_entity_poly.pdbx_seq_one_letter_code
_entity_poly.pdbx_strand_id
1 'polypeptide(L)'
;MRILVWLFRAFVFFTLFAFALNNQQLAVVRWFFGVEWHAPMVIVVLAAFAAGCAVGVLAMVPSWWRHRRIAKRHKPAATTAQMPDPNSAPPSDFAPEHPPREGP
;
A
#
# COMPACT_ATOMS: atom_id res chain seq x y z
N MET A 1 13.36 0.01 -22.49
CA MET A 1 12.44 0.65 -21.51
C MET A 1 12.75 2.13 -21.22
N ARG A 2 14.02 2.56 -21.21
CA ARG A 2 14.40 3.98 -20.99
C ARG A 2 13.84 4.95 -22.04
N ILE A 3 13.72 4.50 -23.29
CA ILE A 3 13.14 5.30 -24.40
C ILE A 3 11.68 5.67 -24.12
N LEU A 4 10.87 4.73 -23.58
CA LEU A 4 9.46 4.95 -23.29
C LEU A 4 9.30 5.99 -22.17
N VAL A 5 10.13 5.89 -21.13
CA VAL A 5 10.13 6.88 -20.04
C VAL A 5 10.55 8.27 -20.55
N TRP A 6 11.53 8.34 -21.45
CA TRP A 6 11.97 9.60 -22.04
C TRP A 6 10.90 10.22 -22.94
N LEU A 7 10.28 9.40 -23.80
CA LEU A 7 9.18 9.81 -24.67
C LEU A 7 7.96 10.26 -23.87
N PHE A 8 7.61 9.53 -22.80
CA PHE A 8 6.54 9.94 -21.88
C PHE A 8 6.85 11.27 -21.21
N ARG A 9 8.08 11.48 -20.70
CA ARG A 9 8.48 12.77 -20.12
C ARG A 9 8.41 13.91 -21.14
N ALA A 10 8.88 13.66 -22.36
CA ALA A 10 8.82 14.64 -23.45
C ALA A 10 7.36 14.96 -23.84
N PHE A 11 6.50 13.93 -23.92
CA PHE A 11 5.08 14.10 -24.18
C PHE A 11 4.40 14.93 -23.09
N VAL A 12 4.58 14.58 -21.81
CA VAL A 12 4.06 15.34 -20.67
C VAL A 12 4.55 16.79 -20.70
N PHE A 13 5.85 17.00 -20.94
CA PHE A 13 6.42 18.34 -21.05
C PHE A 13 5.77 19.14 -22.19
N PHE A 14 5.68 18.54 -23.38
CA PHE A 14 5.12 19.20 -24.55
C PHE A 14 3.64 19.54 -24.33
N THR A 15 2.86 18.64 -23.75
CA THR A 15 1.46 18.90 -23.38
C THR A 15 1.36 20.06 -22.39
N LEU A 16 2.14 20.05 -21.30
CA LEU A 16 2.12 21.14 -20.32
C LEU A 16 2.60 22.46 -20.91
N PHE A 17 3.60 22.44 -21.78
CA PHE A 17 4.13 23.61 -22.46
C PHE A 17 3.13 24.20 -23.46
N ALA A 18 2.56 23.35 -24.33
CA ALA A 18 1.54 23.77 -25.29
C ALA A 18 0.28 24.26 -24.56
N PHE A 19 -0.11 23.60 -23.47
CA PHE A 19 -1.18 24.06 -22.60
C PHE A 19 -0.87 25.45 -22.03
N ALA A 20 0.34 25.65 -21.49
CA ALA A 20 0.75 26.95 -20.96
C ALA A 20 0.76 28.05 -22.01
N LEU A 21 1.21 27.75 -23.23
CA LEU A 21 1.27 28.68 -24.35
C LEU A 21 -0.13 29.02 -24.88
N ASN A 22 -1.06 28.06 -24.91
CA ASN A 22 -2.44 28.29 -25.36
C ASN A 22 -3.31 28.97 -24.30
N ASN A 23 -3.00 28.79 -23.01
CA ASN A 23 -3.78 29.30 -21.88
C ASN A 23 -3.08 30.47 -21.16
N GLN A 24 -2.43 31.36 -21.92
CA GLN A 24 -1.83 32.60 -21.38
C GLN A 24 -2.87 33.70 -21.10
N GLN A 25 -4.13 33.48 -21.44
CA GLN A 25 -5.22 34.42 -21.21
C GLN A 25 -5.36 34.74 -19.72
N LEU A 26 -5.61 36.01 -19.41
CA LEU A 26 -5.90 36.45 -18.04
C LEU A 26 -7.30 35.97 -17.64
N ALA A 27 -7.37 35.22 -16.55
CA ALA A 27 -8.60 34.80 -15.91
C ALA A 27 -8.89 35.71 -14.71
N VAL A 28 -10.16 36.08 -14.53
CA VAL A 28 -10.64 36.90 -13.41
C VAL A 28 -11.34 36.00 -12.41
N VAL A 29 -10.77 35.86 -11.22
CA VAL A 29 -11.43 35.20 -10.08
C VAL A 29 -12.14 36.27 -9.28
N ARG A 30 -13.48 36.24 -9.34
CA ARG A 30 -14.34 37.22 -8.65
C ARG A 30 -14.65 36.70 -7.25
N TRP A 31 -14.12 37.40 -6.25
CA TRP A 31 -14.37 37.12 -4.85
C TRP A 31 -15.54 37.95 -4.33
N PHE A 32 -15.87 37.75 -3.06
CA PHE A 32 -16.87 38.55 -2.35
C PHE A 32 -16.40 40.01 -2.21
N PHE A 33 -17.34 40.96 -2.06
CA PHE A 33 -17.07 42.40 -1.92
C PHE A 33 -16.44 43.11 -3.13
N GLY A 34 -16.58 42.54 -4.34
CA GLY A 34 -16.07 43.16 -5.56
C GLY A 34 -14.55 43.03 -5.75
N VAL A 35 -13.88 42.21 -4.93
CA VAL A 35 -12.45 41.93 -5.08
C VAL A 35 -12.28 40.97 -6.26
N GLU A 36 -11.54 41.40 -7.28
CA GLU A 36 -11.26 40.60 -8.47
C GLU A 36 -9.76 40.32 -8.56
N TRP A 37 -9.41 39.04 -8.66
CA TRP A 37 -8.03 38.60 -8.80
C TRP A 37 -7.75 38.19 -10.23
N HIS A 38 -6.77 38.86 -10.84
CA HIS A 38 -6.34 38.58 -12.19
C HIS A 38 -5.10 37.68 -12.17
N ALA A 39 -5.23 36.49 -12.73
CA ALA A 39 -4.11 35.56 -12.87
C ALA A 39 -4.17 34.86 -14.24
N PRO A 40 -3.03 34.51 -14.85
CA PRO A 40 -3.03 33.72 -16.07
C PRO A 40 -3.75 32.38 -15.85
N MET A 41 -4.63 32.00 -16.78
CA MET A 41 -5.48 30.81 -16.69
C MET A 41 -4.66 29.54 -16.43
N VAL A 42 -3.50 29.42 -17.08
CA VAL A 42 -2.55 28.33 -16.85
C VAL A 42 -2.18 28.14 -15.37
N ILE A 43 -1.94 29.23 -14.63
CA ILE A 43 -1.56 29.17 -13.21
C ILE A 43 -2.72 28.69 -12.36
N VAL A 44 -3.94 29.18 -12.65
CA VAL A 44 -5.16 28.78 -11.94
C VAL A 44 -5.40 27.28 -12.08
N VAL A 45 -5.32 26.75 -13.30
CA VAL A 45 -5.54 25.33 -13.57
C VAL A 45 -4.46 24.47 -12.92
N LEU A 46 -3.18 24.86 -13.04
CA LEU A 46 -2.07 24.16 -12.40
C LEU A 46 -2.23 24.09 -10.87
N ALA A 47 -2.61 25.21 -10.24
CA ALA A 47 -2.81 25.26 -8.80
C ALA A 47 -3.99 24.39 -8.35
N ALA A 48 -5.12 24.44 -9.05
CA ALA A 48 -6.28 23.60 -8.77
C ALA A 48 -5.97 22.11 -8.93
N PHE A 49 -5.25 21.74 -10.00
CA PHE A 49 -4.82 20.37 -10.23
C PHE A 49 -3.86 19.88 -9.14
N ALA A 50 -2.83 20.67 -8.80
CA ALA A 50 -1.88 20.33 -7.75
C ALA A 50 -2.58 20.16 -6.39
N ALA A 51 -3.53 21.04 -6.05
CA ALA A 51 -4.34 20.91 -4.84
C ALA A 51 -5.19 19.64 -4.86
N GLY A 52 -5.85 19.34 -5.98
CA GLY A 52 -6.62 18.10 -6.17
C GLY A 52 -5.77 16.83 -6.03
N CYS A 53 -4.56 16.82 -6.60
CA CYS A 53 -3.61 15.73 -6.42
C CYS A 53 -3.17 15.59 -4.96
N ALA A 54 -2.86 16.69 -4.28
CA ALA A 54 -2.49 16.67 -2.86
C ALA A 54 -3.62 16.08 -2.01
N VAL A 55 -4.86 16.51 -2.23
CA VAL A 55 -6.04 15.96 -1.55
C VAL A 55 -6.23 14.47 -1.89
N GLY A 56 -6.09 14.08 -3.16
CA GLY A 56 -6.20 12.69 -3.59
C GLY A 56 -5.16 11.79 -2.94
N VAL A 57 -3.90 12.23 -2.87
CA VAL A 57 -2.83 11.52 -2.15
C VAL A 57 -3.15 11.43 -0.67
N LEU A 58 -3.53 12.54 -0.03
CA LEU A 58 -3.91 12.55 1.40
C LEU A 58 -5.08 11.62 1.70
N ALA A 59 -6.07 11.52 0.81
CA ALA A 59 -7.19 10.59 0.93
C ALA A 59 -6.76 9.12 0.84
N MET A 60 -5.68 8.82 0.10
CA MET A 60 -5.11 7.47 -0.03
C MET A 60 -4.16 7.08 1.13
N VAL A 61 -3.58 8.04 1.86
CA VAL A 61 -2.71 7.75 3.02
C VAL A 61 -3.39 6.89 4.10
N PRO A 62 -4.62 7.19 4.59
CA PRO A 62 -5.25 6.41 5.65
C PRO A 62 -5.64 4.99 5.19
N SER A 63 -6.04 4.80 3.93
CA SER A 63 -6.34 3.46 3.41
C SER A 63 -5.08 2.59 3.31
N TRP A 64 -3.96 3.18 2.88
CA TRP A 64 -2.67 2.51 2.86
C TRP A 64 -2.17 2.11 4.26
N TRP A 65 -2.41 2.94 5.28
CA TRP A 65 -2.09 2.62 6.67
C TRP A 65 -2.93 1.47 7.22
N ARG A 66 -4.23 1.40 6.89
CA ARG A 66 -5.09 0.27 7.27
C ARG A 66 -4.62 -1.03 6.62
N HIS A 67 -4.31 -1.01 5.32
CA HIS A 67 -3.79 -2.18 4.61
C HIS A 67 -2.44 -2.64 5.18
N ARG A 68 -1.52 -1.71 5.49
CA ARG A 68 -0.25 -2.05 6.16
C ARG A 68 -0.45 -2.67 7.55
N ARG A 69 -1.42 -2.20 8.34
CA ARG A 69 -1.73 -2.78 9.68
C ARG A 69 -2.29 -4.20 9.57
N ILE A 70 -3.15 -4.46 8.58
CA ILE A 70 -3.72 -5.79 8.34
C ILE A 70 -2.62 -6.76 7.86
N ALA A 71 -1.75 -6.33 6.93
CA ALA A 71 -0.63 -7.15 6.47
C ALA A 71 0.36 -7.53 7.59
N LYS A 72 0.54 -6.68 8.61
CA LYS A 72 1.36 -7.01 9.80
C LYS A 72 0.67 -7.98 10.76
N ARG A 73 -0.66 -8.03 10.79
CA ARG A 73 -1.44 -8.98 11.61
C ARG A 73 -1.54 -10.36 10.95
N HIS A 74 -1.45 -10.44 9.63
CA HIS A 74 -1.28 -11.69 8.89
C HIS A 74 0.20 -12.01 8.62
N LYS A 75 1.08 -11.83 9.61
CA LYS A 75 2.21 -12.76 9.69
C LYS A 75 1.55 -14.11 9.99
N PRO A 76 1.64 -15.12 9.10
CA PRO A 76 1.29 -16.46 9.50
C PRO A 76 2.10 -16.71 10.77
N ALA A 77 1.43 -17.09 11.86
CA ALA A 77 2.12 -17.87 12.86
C ALA A 77 2.85 -18.93 12.03
N ALA A 78 4.19 -18.89 12.07
CA ALA A 78 4.94 -20.02 11.59
C ALA A 78 4.29 -21.20 12.31
N THR A 79 3.53 -22.00 11.55
CA THR A 79 3.14 -23.33 11.98
C THR A 79 4.44 -23.90 12.46
N THR A 80 4.62 -23.95 13.78
CA THR A 80 5.62 -24.78 14.41
C THR A 80 5.35 -26.12 13.76
N ALA A 81 6.22 -26.48 12.82
CA ALA A 81 6.28 -27.83 12.32
C ALA A 81 6.55 -28.63 13.57
N GLN A 82 5.48 -29.15 14.15
CA GLN A 82 5.49 -30.07 15.24
C GLN A 82 6.16 -31.31 14.64
N MET A 83 7.48 -31.36 14.78
CA MET A 83 8.25 -32.57 14.53
C MET A 83 7.56 -33.67 15.34
N PRO A 84 7.19 -34.81 14.73
CA PRO A 84 6.76 -35.95 15.51
C PRO A 84 7.95 -36.34 16.37
N ASP A 85 7.76 -36.27 17.69
CA ASP A 85 8.73 -36.71 18.67
C ASP A 85 8.91 -38.24 18.49
N PRO A 86 10.10 -38.75 18.14
CA PRO A 86 10.29 -40.19 17.86
C PRO A 86 10.12 -41.07 19.10
N ASN A 87 9.97 -40.48 20.29
CA ASN A 87 9.93 -41.17 21.58
C ASN A 87 8.53 -41.34 22.18
N SER A 88 7.46 -41.16 21.39
CA SER A 88 6.12 -41.58 21.80
C SER A 88 5.97 -43.09 21.60
N ALA A 89 6.66 -43.88 22.42
CA ALA A 89 6.37 -45.31 22.54
C ALA A 89 4.92 -45.47 23.02
N PRO A 90 4.09 -46.31 22.38
CA PRO A 90 2.79 -46.65 22.95
C PRO A 90 3.01 -47.36 24.30
N PRO A 91 2.10 -47.23 25.28
CA PRO A 91 2.19 -48.01 26.50
C PRO A 91 2.05 -49.48 26.11
N SER A 92 3.17 -50.19 26.16
CA SER A 92 3.27 -51.62 26.00
C SER A 92 2.64 -52.29 27.23
N ASP A 93 1.32 -52.46 27.20
CA ASP A 93 0.56 -53.35 28.09
C ASP A 93 0.79 -54.81 27.69
N PHE A 94 2.01 -55.30 27.90
CA PHE A 94 2.29 -56.74 27.90
C PHE A 94 3.34 -57.04 28.97
N ALA A 95 2.87 -57.07 30.22
CA ALA A 95 3.58 -57.68 31.32
C ALA A 95 3.56 -59.21 31.16
N PRO A 96 4.69 -59.92 31.15
CA PRO A 96 4.69 -61.36 31.39
C PRO A 96 4.54 -61.57 32.89
N GLU A 97 3.34 -61.95 33.33
CA GLU A 97 3.06 -62.44 34.68
C GLU A 97 3.90 -63.70 34.93
N HIS A 98 4.88 -63.63 35.83
CA HIS A 98 5.72 -64.77 36.23
C HIS A 98 5.02 -65.52 37.38
N PRO A 99 4.61 -66.80 37.22
CA PRO A 99 3.98 -67.52 38.32
C PRO A 99 4.99 -67.88 39.43
N PRO A 100 4.56 -67.98 40.70
CA PRO A 100 5.45 -68.16 41.84
C PRO A 100 6.18 -69.50 41.82
N ARG A 101 7.47 -69.45 42.15
CA ARG A 101 8.35 -70.59 42.39
C ARG A 101 7.91 -71.31 43.67
N GLU A 102 7.20 -72.41 43.54
CA GLU A 102 6.97 -73.33 44.67
C GLU A 102 8.19 -74.26 44.83
N GLY A 103 8.76 -74.24 46.02
CA GLY A 103 9.58 -75.31 46.60
C GLY A 103 9.12 -75.51 48.05
N PRO A 104 9.53 -76.58 48.75
CA PRO A 104 10.54 -77.59 48.43
C PRO A 104 9.99 -78.92 47.88
#